data_AF-A0A931JYU0-F1
#
_entry.id   AF-A0A931JYU0-F1
#
_cell.length_a   1.000
_cell.length_b   1.000
_cell.length_c   1.000
_cell.angle_alpha   90.00
_cell.angle_beta   90.00
_cell.angle_gamma   90.00
#
_symmetry.space_group_name_H-M   'P 1'
#
loop_
_entity.id
_entity.type
_entity.pdbx_description
1 polymer ?
#
loop_
_entity_poly.entity_id
_entity_poly.type
_entity_poly.pdbx_seq_one_letter_code
_entity_poly.pdbx_strand_id
1 'polypeptide(L)'
;MKTALALTILASLSPAALAQITPISQTRSISGESYSTIDGLTTHQGPFTTSAPDGQYDTWTDALSIPGFISGTANQSGGVVSSDQISLDQLTLSLGGGNAPGTSAESTQSNQFIVTFNIDTPSSFTLSGGGGCAGPSGAPDTSIAFSIVFSLTGPNGEMIHLETGAENGYSIDFTGLAGNLDPGQYTISYVGTGDVSFVAPPDGAGNGAGGGGAGNFAFIVTPNGAPCDPDVNQDGVADQGDVDYLINVVAGGENPTGVNPDFNNDGVADQGDIDALVNVIAGGQCP
;
A
#
# COMPACT_ATOMS: atom_id res chain seq x y z
N MET A 1 -51.82 30.88 33.01
CA MET A 1 -51.20 29.68 32.40
C MET A 1 -50.00 30.16 31.59
N LYS A 2 -48.77 29.88 32.05
CA LYS A 2 -47.52 30.25 31.37
C LYS A 2 -47.00 28.99 30.68
N THR A 3 -47.02 28.99 29.35
CA THR A 3 -46.52 27.90 28.53
C THR A 3 -45.00 28.05 28.43
N ALA A 4 -44.25 27.12 29.01
CA ALA A 4 -42.79 27.08 28.90
C ALA A 4 -42.42 26.51 27.52
N LEU A 5 -41.68 27.29 26.73
CA LEU A 5 -41.14 26.89 25.45
C LEU A 5 -39.82 26.15 25.72
N ALA A 6 -39.81 24.84 25.52
CA ALA A 6 -38.60 24.02 25.65
C ALA A 6 -37.72 24.22 24.42
N LEU A 7 -36.65 25.02 24.58
CA LEU A 7 -35.60 25.19 23.58
C LEU A 7 -34.74 23.92 23.58
N THR A 8 -34.96 23.04 22.62
CA THR A 8 -34.11 21.87 22.39
C THR A 8 -32.91 22.33 21.58
N ILE A 9 -31.74 22.42 22.22
CA ILE A 9 -30.47 22.67 21.55
C ILE A 9 -30.13 21.39 20.78
N LEU A 10 -30.12 21.47 19.44
CA LEU A 10 -29.60 20.39 18.60
C LEU A 10 -28.10 20.24 18.91
N ALA A 11 -27.68 19.04 19.31
CA ALA A 11 -26.28 18.66 19.38
C ALA A 11 -25.62 18.89 18.00
N SER A 12 -24.56 19.68 17.98
CA SER A 12 -23.68 19.83 16.84
C SER A 12 -23.08 18.48 16.50
N LEU A 13 -23.37 17.96 15.31
CA LEU A 13 -22.59 16.89 14.71
C LEU A 13 -21.16 17.45 14.54
N SER A 14 -20.18 16.87 15.21
CA SER A 14 -18.78 17.12 14.88
C SER A 14 -18.56 16.79 13.40
N PRO A 15 -17.93 17.66 12.61
CA PRO A 15 -17.64 17.35 11.21
C PRO A 15 -16.73 16.13 11.19
N ALA A 16 -17.13 15.10 10.44
CA ALA A 16 -16.32 13.92 10.23
C ALA A 16 -14.98 14.35 9.61
N ALA A 17 -13.90 14.32 10.40
CA ALA A 17 -12.55 14.47 9.89
C ALA A 17 -12.12 13.18 9.18
N LEU A 18 -12.81 12.78 8.11
CA LEU A 18 -12.60 11.46 7.51
C LEU A 18 -12.81 11.47 5.99
N ALA A 19 -11.81 11.98 5.29
CA ALA A 19 -11.24 11.33 4.10
C ALA A 19 -9.75 11.69 4.05
N GLN A 20 -8.87 10.73 4.34
CA GLN A 20 -7.42 10.95 4.34
C GLN A 20 -6.78 10.53 3.03
N ILE A 21 -7.32 9.47 2.45
CA ILE A 21 -6.97 8.97 1.14
C ILE A 21 -8.15 9.29 0.24
N THR A 22 -7.92 10.17 -0.73
CA THR A 22 -8.88 10.43 -1.81
C THR A 22 -8.35 9.78 -3.09
N PRO A 23 -8.82 8.58 -3.48
CA PRO A 23 -8.32 7.90 -4.66
C PRO A 23 -8.59 8.70 -5.94
N ILE A 24 -7.58 8.80 -6.80
CA ILE A 24 -7.65 9.53 -8.08
C ILE A 24 -7.74 8.55 -9.24
N SER A 25 -6.89 7.52 -9.22
CA SER A 25 -6.85 6.46 -10.23
C SER A 25 -6.30 5.17 -9.63
N GLN A 26 -6.68 4.05 -10.24
CA GLN A 26 -6.16 2.74 -9.91
C GLN A 26 -5.94 1.98 -11.21
N THR A 27 -4.73 1.46 -11.38
CA THR A 27 -4.42 0.47 -12.40
C THR A 27 -4.24 -0.87 -11.70
N ARG A 28 -5.09 -1.84 -12.05
CA ARG A 28 -4.86 -3.23 -11.69
C ARG A 28 -4.92 -4.09 -12.93
N SER A 29 -3.85 -4.85 -13.15
CA SER A 29 -3.72 -5.69 -14.35
C SER A 29 -2.90 -6.92 -14.04
N ILE A 30 -3.39 -8.07 -14.49
CA ILE A 30 -2.64 -9.31 -14.55
C ILE A 30 -2.50 -9.65 -16.03
N SER A 31 -1.29 -9.89 -16.50
CA SER A 31 -1.01 -10.30 -17.87
C SER A 31 -0.04 -11.46 -17.95
N GLY A 32 -0.07 -12.18 -19.06
CA GLY A 32 0.94 -13.18 -19.38
C GLY A 32 0.71 -13.90 -20.69
N GLU A 33 1.72 -14.66 -21.09
CA GLU A 33 1.73 -15.45 -22.31
C GLU A 33 2.67 -16.65 -22.17
N SER A 34 2.53 -17.62 -23.07
CA SER A 34 3.42 -18.78 -23.13
C SER A 34 3.76 -19.17 -24.57
N TYR A 35 4.98 -19.64 -24.75
CA TYR A 35 5.51 -20.21 -25.98
C TYR A 35 5.98 -21.63 -25.68
N SER A 36 5.76 -22.55 -26.61
CA SER A 36 6.25 -23.92 -26.48
C SER A 36 6.72 -24.43 -27.83
N THR A 37 7.85 -25.13 -27.86
CA THR A 37 8.40 -25.74 -29.06
C THR A 37 8.51 -27.24 -28.86
N ILE A 38 7.85 -28.00 -29.74
CA ILE A 38 7.83 -29.46 -29.75
C ILE A 38 8.17 -29.91 -31.16
N ASP A 39 9.20 -30.75 -31.32
CA ASP A 39 9.67 -31.24 -32.63
C ASP A 39 9.93 -30.11 -33.66
N GLY A 40 10.43 -28.97 -33.17
CA GLY A 40 10.70 -27.79 -33.98
C GLY A 40 9.47 -26.95 -34.35
N LEU A 41 8.27 -27.31 -33.89
CA LEU A 41 7.06 -26.53 -34.05
C LEU A 41 6.79 -25.66 -32.82
N THR A 42 6.77 -24.34 -32.99
CA THR A 42 6.45 -23.39 -31.93
C THR A 42 4.96 -23.05 -31.91
N THR A 43 4.35 -23.14 -30.73
CA THR A 43 2.97 -22.71 -30.44
C THR A 43 3.00 -21.56 -29.44
N HIS A 44 2.19 -20.52 -29.69
CA HIS A 44 2.02 -19.35 -28.81
C HIS A 44 0.61 -19.34 -28.21
N GLN A 45 0.51 -19.02 -26.92
CA GLN A 45 -0.75 -18.81 -26.22
C GLN A 45 -0.73 -17.46 -25.50
N GLY A 46 -1.69 -16.59 -25.81
CA GLY A 46 -1.78 -15.23 -25.26
C GLY A 46 -1.77 -14.15 -26.36
N PRO A 47 -1.63 -12.88 -25.97
CA PRO A 47 -1.55 -12.40 -24.59
C PRO A 47 -2.89 -12.60 -23.86
N PHE A 48 -2.81 -13.00 -22.60
CA PHE A 48 -3.95 -12.97 -21.70
C PHE A 48 -3.81 -11.76 -20.78
N THR A 49 -4.88 -11.00 -20.63
CA THR A 49 -4.92 -9.85 -19.73
C THR A 49 -6.27 -9.84 -19.01
N THR A 50 -6.23 -9.65 -17.71
CA THR A 50 -7.38 -9.20 -16.93
C THR A 50 -7.03 -7.85 -16.31
N SER A 51 -7.91 -6.87 -16.49
CA SER A 51 -7.78 -5.54 -15.91
C SER A 51 -9.15 -5.10 -15.46
N ALA A 52 -9.21 -4.36 -14.36
CA ALA A 52 -10.48 -3.83 -13.91
C ALA A 52 -10.86 -2.53 -14.62
N PRO A 53 -12.15 -2.17 -14.59
CA PRO A 53 -12.60 -0.86 -15.02
C PRO A 53 -11.99 0.23 -14.14
N ASP A 54 -11.63 1.34 -14.77
CA ASP A 54 -11.24 2.56 -14.06
C ASP A 54 -12.33 2.97 -13.04
N GLY A 55 -11.91 3.45 -11.88
CA GLY A 55 -12.80 3.99 -10.85
C GLY A 55 -13.37 2.97 -9.85
N GLN A 56 -13.01 1.69 -9.93
CA GLN A 56 -13.36 0.70 -8.90
C GLN A 56 -12.27 0.61 -7.83
N TYR A 57 -12.35 1.45 -6.80
CA TYR A 57 -11.35 1.52 -5.74
C TYR A 57 -11.56 0.53 -4.59
N ASP A 58 -12.77 0.01 -4.43
CA ASP A 58 -13.13 -0.94 -3.36
C ASP A 58 -12.34 -2.26 -3.45
N THR A 59 -12.48 -3.11 -2.43
CA THR A 59 -11.83 -4.43 -2.39
C THR A 59 -12.25 -5.33 -3.56
N TRP A 60 -11.28 -6.03 -4.17
CA TRP A 60 -11.50 -6.85 -5.36
C TRP A 60 -10.68 -8.15 -5.36
N THR A 61 -10.96 -9.03 -6.33
CA THR A 61 -10.15 -10.24 -6.59
C THR A 61 -10.15 -10.54 -8.08
N ASP A 62 -8.96 -10.55 -8.70
CA ASP A 62 -8.76 -10.93 -10.10
C ASP A 62 -7.91 -12.20 -10.15
N ALA A 63 -8.16 -13.03 -11.16
CA ALA A 63 -7.41 -14.25 -11.41
C ALA A 63 -7.14 -14.41 -12.91
N LEU A 64 -5.95 -14.89 -13.24
CA LEU A 64 -5.54 -15.24 -14.59
C LEU A 64 -5.00 -16.67 -14.61
N SER A 65 -5.47 -17.47 -15.57
CA SER A 65 -4.86 -18.75 -15.91
C SER A 65 -4.24 -18.66 -17.30
N ILE A 66 -2.95 -18.99 -17.39
CA ILE A 66 -2.22 -19.14 -18.64
C ILE A 66 -2.17 -20.65 -18.92
N PRO A 67 -2.95 -21.14 -19.89
CA PRO A 67 -2.82 -22.52 -20.33
C PRO A 67 -1.50 -22.73 -21.07
N GLY A 68 -1.13 -23.99 -21.26
CA GLY A 68 -0.01 -24.36 -22.10
C GLY A 68 0.95 -25.33 -21.46
N PHE A 69 2.09 -25.46 -22.13
CA PHE A 69 3.17 -26.37 -21.78
C PHE A 69 3.94 -25.90 -20.54
N ILE A 70 4.15 -24.59 -20.45
CA ILE A 70 4.26 -23.89 -19.18
C ILE A 70 2.89 -23.31 -18.92
N SER A 71 2.31 -23.71 -17.79
CA SER A 71 1.06 -23.17 -17.30
C SER A 71 1.33 -22.16 -16.20
N GLY A 72 0.44 -21.20 -16.07
CA GLY A 72 0.55 -20.16 -15.06
C GLY A 72 -0.76 -19.89 -14.37
N THR A 73 -0.68 -19.53 -13.10
CA THR A 73 -1.80 -18.92 -12.37
C THR A 73 -1.32 -17.67 -11.68
N ALA A 74 -2.06 -16.58 -11.81
CA ALA A 74 -1.89 -15.41 -10.99
C ALA A 74 -3.20 -15.01 -10.35
N ASN A 75 -3.12 -14.58 -9.09
CA ASN A 75 -4.24 -14.01 -8.37
C ASN A 75 -3.79 -12.74 -7.71
N GLN A 76 -4.68 -11.76 -7.67
CA GLN A 76 -4.46 -10.50 -7.00
C GLN A 76 -5.75 -10.07 -6.30
N SER A 77 -5.64 -9.57 -5.07
CA SER A 77 -6.77 -9.02 -4.30
C SER A 77 -6.31 -7.88 -3.40
N GLY A 78 -7.11 -6.83 -3.29
CA GLY A 78 -6.77 -5.63 -2.52
C GLY A 78 -7.72 -4.49 -2.83
N GLY A 79 -7.34 -3.26 -2.52
CA GLY A 79 -8.12 -2.05 -2.81
C GLY A 79 -7.89 -0.95 -1.76
N VAL A 80 -8.70 0.10 -1.84
CA VAL A 80 -8.88 1.07 -0.77
C VAL A 80 -9.92 0.49 0.19
N VAL A 81 -9.46 0.07 1.37
CA VAL A 81 -10.26 -0.71 2.33
C VAL A 81 -11.12 0.21 3.21
N SER A 82 -10.60 1.39 3.49
CA SER A 82 -11.25 2.46 4.27
C SER A 82 -10.70 3.82 3.84
N SER A 83 -11.19 4.90 4.43
CA SER A 83 -10.77 6.28 4.12
C SER A 83 -9.29 6.57 4.42
N ASP A 84 -8.61 5.66 5.10
CA ASP A 84 -7.27 5.76 5.65
C ASP A 84 -6.39 4.55 5.33
N GLN A 85 -6.91 3.54 4.61
CA GLN A 85 -6.16 2.31 4.32
C GLN A 85 -6.25 1.89 2.85
N ILE A 86 -5.08 1.58 2.27
CA ILE A 86 -4.93 0.85 1.01
C ILE A 86 -4.27 -0.50 1.33
N SER A 87 -4.82 -1.60 0.83
CA SER A 87 -4.20 -2.92 0.96
C SER A 87 -4.06 -3.62 -0.38
N LEU A 88 -3.07 -4.50 -0.42
CA LEU A 88 -2.97 -5.61 -1.37
C LEU A 88 -2.88 -6.87 -0.52
N ASP A 89 -4.00 -7.56 -0.35
CA ASP A 89 -4.09 -8.72 0.54
C ASP A 89 -3.37 -9.94 -0.04
N GLN A 90 -3.38 -10.04 -1.37
CA GLN A 90 -2.73 -11.12 -2.10
C GLN A 90 -2.22 -10.62 -3.44
N LEU A 91 -1.00 -11.00 -3.76
CA LEU A 91 -0.44 -11.08 -5.10
C LEU A 91 0.27 -12.41 -5.20
N THR A 92 -0.08 -13.21 -6.20
CA THR A 92 0.56 -14.50 -6.47
C THR A 92 0.89 -14.61 -7.94
N LEU A 93 2.08 -15.11 -8.23
CA LEU A 93 2.54 -15.57 -9.53
C LEU A 93 2.99 -17.01 -9.35
N SER A 94 2.56 -17.88 -10.24
CA SER A 94 3.08 -19.23 -10.32
C SER A 94 3.21 -19.58 -11.78
N LEU A 95 4.41 -19.95 -12.18
CA LEU A 95 4.71 -20.49 -13.50
C LEU A 95 5.33 -21.86 -13.29
N GLY A 96 4.77 -22.85 -13.97
CA GLY A 96 5.17 -24.24 -13.82
C GLY A 96 4.92 -25.04 -15.08
N GLY A 97 5.87 -25.88 -15.45
CA GLY A 97 5.73 -26.83 -16.55
C GLY A 97 6.79 -27.91 -16.46
N GLY A 98 6.55 -29.06 -17.10
CA GLY A 98 7.48 -30.19 -17.12
C GLY A 98 7.03 -31.22 -18.14
N ASN A 99 7.96 -31.81 -18.90
CA ASN A 99 7.63 -32.42 -20.20
C ASN A 99 8.49 -33.60 -20.66
N ALA A 100 8.35 -33.97 -21.94
CA ALA A 100 9.06 -35.02 -22.65
C ALA A 100 10.41 -34.51 -23.22
N PRO A 101 11.36 -35.41 -23.55
CA PRO A 101 12.63 -35.00 -24.17
C PRO A 101 12.45 -34.18 -25.45
N GLY A 102 13.36 -33.22 -25.68
CA GLY A 102 13.44 -32.46 -26.94
C GLY A 102 12.47 -31.28 -27.07
N THR A 103 11.85 -30.85 -25.97
CA THR A 103 10.89 -29.74 -25.95
C THR A 103 11.45 -28.51 -25.24
N SER A 104 11.06 -27.30 -25.67
CA SER A 104 11.33 -26.08 -24.91
C SER A 104 10.06 -25.30 -24.65
N ALA A 105 10.06 -24.47 -23.62
CA ALA A 105 9.00 -23.52 -23.40
C ALA A 105 9.48 -22.28 -22.65
N GLU A 106 8.73 -21.21 -22.85
CA GLU A 106 8.94 -19.90 -22.25
C GLU A 106 7.58 -19.36 -21.81
N SER A 107 7.52 -18.69 -20.68
CA SER A 107 6.32 -18.01 -20.23
C SER A 107 6.69 -16.77 -19.43
N THR A 108 5.90 -15.72 -19.64
CA THR A 108 6.03 -14.46 -18.93
C THR A 108 4.71 -14.15 -18.23
N GLN A 109 4.80 -13.54 -17.05
CA GLN A 109 3.66 -13.13 -16.25
C GLN A 109 3.96 -11.81 -15.55
N SER A 110 2.97 -10.92 -15.47
CA SER A 110 3.05 -9.65 -14.76
C SER A 110 1.78 -9.40 -13.97
N ASN A 111 1.92 -8.92 -12.74
CA ASN A 111 0.86 -8.38 -11.91
C ASN A 111 1.22 -6.95 -11.56
N GLN A 112 0.26 -6.04 -11.72
CA GLN A 112 0.42 -4.62 -11.41
C GLN A 112 -0.69 -4.18 -10.48
N PHE A 113 -0.33 -3.56 -9.36
CA PHE A 113 -1.19 -2.75 -8.53
C PHE A 113 -0.62 -1.34 -8.48
N ILE A 114 -1.35 -0.36 -9.01
CA ILE A 114 -0.94 1.03 -8.93
C ILE A 114 -2.14 1.83 -8.46
N VAL A 115 -1.99 2.60 -7.39
CA VAL A 115 -3.03 3.51 -6.88
C VAL A 115 -2.42 4.88 -6.75
N THR A 116 -3.05 5.87 -7.39
CA THR A 116 -2.75 7.28 -7.18
C THR A 116 -3.86 7.89 -6.32
N PHE A 117 -3.49 8.64 -5.29
CA PHE A 117 -4.41 9.23 -4.32
C PHE A 117 -3.92 10.60 -3.85
N ASN A 118 -4.81 11.41 -3.30
CA ASN A 118 -4.46 12.64 -2.60
C ASN A 118 -4.47 12.41 -1.08
N ILE A 119 -3.56 13.14 -0.42
CA ILE A 119 -3.56 13.44 1.00
C ILE A 119 -3.87 14.92 1.14
N ASP A 120 -4.95 15.27 1.84
CA ASP A 120 -5.41 16.66 1.93
C ASP A 120 -4.80 17.42 3.12
N THR A 121 -4.34 16.70 4.15
CA THR A 121 -3.75 17.27 5.38
C THR A 121 -2.44 16.55 5.73
N PRO A 122 -1.48 17.23 6.38
CA PRO A 122 -0.28 16.57 6.89
C PRO A 122 -0.64 15.29 7.66
N SER A 123 -0.02 14.18 7.29
CA SER A 123 -0.34 12.87 7.82
C SER A 123 0.93 12.08 8.09
N SER A 124 0.82 10.99 8.83
CA SER A 124 1.84 9.96 8.92
C SER A 124 1.34 8.72 8.21
N PHE A 125 2.24 7.86 7.80
CA PHE A 125 1.89 6.54 7.32
C PHE A 125 2.60 5.47 8.11
N THR A 126 1.96 4.32 8.17
CA THR A 126 2.60 3.04 8.45
C THR A 126 2.39 2.14 7.24
N LEU A 127 3.47 1.48 6.84
CA LEU A 127 3.52 0.52 5.76
C LEU A 127 3.97 -0.80 6.37
N SER A 128 3.29 -1.88 6.04
CA SER A 128 3.64 -3.23 6.48
C SER A 128 3.31 -4.23 5.40
N GLY A 129 4.12 -5.27 5.27
CA GLY A 129 3.97 -6.27 4.22
C GLY A 129 5.31 -6.72 3.69
N GLY A 130 5.26 -7.40 2.57
CA GLY A 130 6.44 -7.90 1.93
C GLY A 130 6.12 -8.62 0.63
N GLY A 131 7.17 -9.19 0.07
CA GLY A 131 7.10 -9.98 -1.14
C GLY A 131 8.28 -10.94 -1.17
N GLY A 132 8.07 -12.12 -1.71
CA GLY A 132 9.12 -13.09 -1.93
C GLY A 132 8.92 -13.75 -3.28
N CYS A 133 10.02 -14.11 -3.93
CA CYS A 133 9.98 -14.86 -5.16
C CYS A 133 10.99 -15.99 -5.18
N ALA A 134 10.77 -16.95 -6.07
CA ALA A 134 11.71 -18.01 -6.33
C ALA A 134 13.00 -17.41 -6.88
N GLY A 135 14.12 -17.69 -6.22
CA GLY A 135 15.45 -17.43 -6.78
C GLY A 135 15.68 -18.26 -8.06
N PRO A 136 16.75 -17.95 -8.81
CA PRO A 136 17.05 -18.60 -10.07
C PRO A 136 17.27 -20.11 -9.87
N SER A 137 16.82 -20.88 -10.84
CA SER A 137 17.04 -22.33 -10.86
C SER A 137 18.53 -22.65 -11.04
N GLY A 138 19.03 -23.60 -10.25
CA GLY A 138 20.33 -24.23 -10.51
C GLY A 138 20.26 -25.35 -11.55
N ALA A 139 19.08 -25.64 -12.10
CA ALA A 139 18.91 -26.66 -13.12
C ALA A 139 19.54 -26.19 -14.44
N PRO A 140 20.30 -27.06 -15.13
CA PRO A 140 20.82 -26.74 -16.46
C PRO A 140 19.68 -26.43 -17.42
N ASP A 141 19.94 -25.53 -18.36
CA ASP A 141 19.01 -25.14 -19.42
C ASP A 141 17.63 -24.65 -18.93
N THR A 142 17.57 -24.15 -17.70
CA THR A 142 16.38 -23.55 -17.09
C THR A 142 16.69 -22.13 -16.63
N SER A 143 15.89 -21.16 -17.06
CA SER A 143 15.91 -19.79 -16.54
C SER A 143 14.65 -19.55 -15.72
N ILE A 144 14.82 -19.06 -14.50
CA ILE A 144 13.73 -18.60 -13.65
C ILE A 144 14.13 -17.23 -13.14
N ALA A 145 13.34 -16.21 -13.47
CA ALA A 145 13.55 -14.86 -13.02
C ALA A 145 12.22 -14.28 -12.56
N PHE A 146 12.10 -13.99 -11.27
CA PHE A 146 10.95 -13.29 -10.72
C PHE A 146 11.45 -12.01 -10.03
N SER A 147 10.70 -10.93 -10.17
CA SER A 147 10.95 -9.67 -9.44
C SER A 147 9.66 -9.15 -8.85
N ILE A 148 9.74 -8.59 -7.66
CA ILE A 148 8.70 -7.78 -7.04
C ILE A 148 9.30 -6.42 -6.74
N VAL A 149 8.67 -5.36 -7.25
CA VAL A 149 9.02 -3.97 -6.99
C VAL A 149 7.87 -3.29 -6.27
N PHE A 150 8.16 -2.74 -5.10
CA PHE A 150 7.30 -1.83 -4.38
C PHE A 150 7.89 -0.41 -4.43
N SER A 151 7.05 0.58 -4.72
CA SER A 151 7.42 1.97 -4.56
C SER A 151 6.28 2.83 -4.02
N LEU A 152 6.69 3.86 -3.26
CA LEU A 152 5.86 4.99 -2.85
C LEU A 152 6.50 6.26 -3.39
N THR A 153 5.76 6.98 -4.23
CA THR A 153 6.19 8.24 -4.82
C THR A 153 5.26 9.34 -4.35
N GLY A 154 5.81 10.42 -3.79
CA GLY A 154 5.07 11.60 -3.37
C GLY A 154 5.27 12.80 -4.30
N PRO A 155 4.75 13.98 -3.92
CA PRO A 155 4.86 15.22 -4.72
C PRO A 155 6.29 15.65 -5.01
N ASN A 156 7.22 15.29 -4.11
CA ASN A 156 8.63 15.67 -4.17
C ASN A 156 9.53 14.57 -4.74
N GLY A 157 8.96 13.49 -5.29
CA GLY A 157 9.69 12.37 -5.89
C GLY A 157 9.54 11.05 -5.13
N GLU A 158 10.47 10.13 -5.39
CA GLU A 158 10.47 8.79 -4.79
C GLU A 158 10.76 8.86 -3.29
N MET A 159 9.91 8.23 -2.49
CA MET A 159 10.03 8.15 -1.02
C MET A 159 10.51 6.77 -0.57
N ILE A 160 9.97 5.72 -1.18
CA ILE A 160 10.32 4.33 -0.89
C ILE A 160 10.50 3.60 -2.22
N HIS A 161 11.57 2.82 -2.31
CA HIS A 161 11.84 1.89 -3.40
C HIS A 161 12.41 0.60 -2.84
N LEU A 162 11.72 -0.51 -3.07
CA LEU A 162 12.13 -1.83 -2.62
C LEU A 162 11.94 -2.82 -3.77
N GLU A 163 12.98 -3.55 -4.12
CA GLU A 163 12.96 -4.54 -5.20
C GLU A 163 13.57 -5.85 -4.69
N THR A 164 12.96 -6.99 -5.04
CA THR A 164 13.56 -8.31 -4.77
C THR A 164 14.76 -8.55 -5.69
N GLY A 165 15.86 -9.04 -5.13
CA GLY A 165 17.09 -9.35 -5.86
C GLY A 165 17.95 -10.38 -5.13
N ALA A 166 19.07 -10.76 -5.72
CA ALA A 166 19.99 -11.71 -5.09
C ALA A 166 20.54 -11.18 -3.74
N GLU A 167 20.70 -9.87 -3.65
CA GLU A 167 21.18 -9.11 -2.51
C GLU A 167 20.26 -9.18 -1.28
N ASN A 168 18.96 -9.44 -1.46
CA ASN A 168 17.99 -9.58 -0.37
C ASN A 168 17.35 -10.97 -0.29
N GLY A 169 18.02 -11.97 -0.87
CA GLY A 169 17.54 -13.35 -0.87
C GLY A 169 16.21 -13.52 -1.60
N TYR A 170 15.94 -12.68 -2.60
CA TYR A 170 14.69 -12.67 -3.37
C TYR A 170 13.46 -12.36 -2.52
N SER A 171 13.63 -11.47 -1.53
CA SER A 171 12.58 -11.08 -0.62
C SER A 171 12.68 -9.61 -0.20
N ILE A 172 11.54 -8.95 -0.07
CA ILE A 172 11.38 -7.63 0.55
C ILE A 172 10.47 -7.77 1.77
N ASP A 173 10.86 -7.13 2.87
CA ASP A 173 10.06 -6.99 4.09
C ASP A 173 10.12 -5.52 4.50
N PHE A 174 8.96 -4.94 4.72
CA PHE A 174 8.82 -3.55 5.12
C PHE A 174 7.84 -3.41 6.28
N THR A 175 7.81 -4.41 7.16
CA THR A 175 7.01 -4.38 8.39
C THR A 175 7.37 -3.16 9.26
N GLY A 176 6.38 -2.30 9.48
CA GLY A 176 6.50 -1.13 10.36
C GLY A 176 7.31 0.03 9.78
N LEU A 177 7.52 0.09 8.45
CA LEU A 177 8.05 1.31 7.85
C LEU A 177 7.07 2.46 8.08
N ALA A 178 7.58 3.59 8.56
CA ALA A 178 6.76 4.76 8.85
C ALA A 178 7.43 6.03 8.35
N GLY A 179 6.62 7.05 8.11
CA GLY A 179 7.08 8.37 7.69
C GLY A 179 5.96 9.39 7.67
N ASN A 180 6.30 10.61 7.29
CA ASN A 180 5.35 11.71 7.17
C ASN A 180 4.96 11.93 5.70
N LEU A 181 3.72 12.36 5.48
CA LEU A 181 3.15 12.76 4.21
C LEU A 181 2.72 14.22 4.31
N ASP A 182 3.28 15.07 3.47
CA ASP A 182 2.75 16.42 3.24
C ASP A 182 1.46 16.33 2.40
N PRO A 183 0.60 17.36 2.42
CA PRO A 183 -0.52 17.43 1.49
C PRO A 183 -0.04 17.32 0.03
N GLY A 184 -0.73 16.50 -0.76
CA GLY A 184 -0.44 16.33 -2.17
C GLY A 184 -0.82 14.97 -2.74
N GLN A 185 -0.37 14.73 -3.97
CA GLN A 185 -0.63 13.49 -4.71
C GLN A 185 0.48 12.46 -4.47
N TYR A 186 0.06 11.24 -4.19
CA TYR A 186 0.94 10.10 -3.97
C TYR A 186 0.57 8.96 -4.92
N THR A 187 1.55 8.12 -5.24
CA THR A 187 1.35 6.89 -5.98
C THR A 187 2.02 5.74 -5.24
N ILE A 188 1.24 4.70 -4.94
CA ILE A 188 1.75 3.39 -4.54
C ILE A 188 1.79 2.50 -5.78
N SER A 189 2.91 1.83 -6.00
CA SER A 189 3.09 0.85 -7.07
C SER A 189 3.61 -0.45 -6.46
N TYR A 190 2.95 -1.56 -6.75
CA TYR A 190 3.37 -2.91 -6.41
C TYR A 190 3.29 -3.77 -7.66
N VAL A 191 4.46 -4.12 -8.22
CA VAL A 191 4.57 -4.83 -9.49
C VAL A 191 5.32 -6.13 -9.28
N GLY A 192 4.69 -7.25 -9.62
CA GLY A 192 5.34 -8.56 -9.67
C GLY A 192 5.52 -9.00 -11.11
N THR A 193 6.71 -9.42 -11.50
CA THR A 193 7.01 -10.03 -12.80
C THR A 193 7.62 -11.41 -12.61
N GLY A 194 7.41 -12.28 -13.60
CA GLY A 194 7.95 -13.62 -13.61
C GLY A 194 8.18 -14.09 -15.04
N ASP A 195 9.40 -14.53 -15.31
CA ASP A 195 9.83 -15.14 -16.55
C ASP A 195 10.36 -16.54 -16.23
N VAL A 196 9.84 -17.54 -16.92
CA VAL A 196 10.32 -18.93 -16.83
C VAL A 196 10.61 -19.43 -18.23
N SER A 197 11.81 -19.97 -18.45
CA SER A 197 12.14 -20.73 -19.65
C SER A 197 12.86 -22.02 -19.30
N PHE A 198 12.66 -23.04 -20.12
CA PHE A 198 13.48 -24.24 -20.06
C PHE A 198 13.63 -24.92 -21.41
N VAL A 199 14.71 -25.68 -21.55
CA VAL A 199 14.93 -26.62 -22.65
C VAL A 199 15.13 -28.01 -22.05
N ALA A 200 14.22 -28.94 -22.36
CA ALA A 200 14.32 -30.32 -21.90
C ALA A 200 15.49 -31.03 -22.59
N PRO A 201 16.37 -31.70 -21.85
CA PRO A 201 17.46 -32.45 -22.46
C PRO A 201 16.94 -33.59 -23.35
N PRO A 202 17.72 -34.01 -24.36
CA PRO A 202 17.30 -35.05 -25.31
C PRO A 202 17.02 -36.42 -24.68
N ASP A 203 17.53 -36.68 -23.48
CA ASP A 203 17.32 -37.92 -22.72
C ASP A 203 16.11 -37.88 -21.78
N GLY A 204 15.46 -36.71 -21.63
CA GLY A 204 14.29 -36.51 -20.79
C GLY A 204 14.57 -36.46 -19.28
N ALA A 205 15.83 -36.37 -18.86
CA ALA A 205 16.19 -36.30 -17.45
C ALA A 205 16.09 -34.86 -16.92
N GLY A 206 15.11 -34.59 -16.03
CA GLY A 206 15.04 -33.32 -15.28
C GLY A 206 13.99 -32.31 -15.74
N ASN A 207 12.88 -32.79 -16.31
CA ASN A 207 11.93 -31.89 -16.97
C ASN A 207 10.99 -31.19 -15.97
N GLY A 208 11.41 -30.03 -15.50
CA GLY A 208 10.48 -29.09 -14.91
C GLY A 208 11.13 -27.77 -14.52
N ALA A 209 10.50 -26.67 -14.93
CA ALA A 209 10.79 -25.35 -14.41
C ALA A 209 9.56 -24.89 -13.63
N GLY A 210 9.78 -24.48 -12.39
CA GLY A 210 8.72 -24.09 -11.48
C GLY A 210 9.23 -22.97 -10.60
N GLY A 211 8.50 -21.86 -10.60
CA GLY A 211 8.79 -20.72 -9.74
C GLY A 211 7.53 -19.93 -9.47
N GLY A 212 7.64 -19.00 -8.54
CA GLY A 212 6.54 -18.13 -8.21
C GLY A 212 6.98 -16.93 -7.41
N GLY A 213 6.09 -15.96 -7.35
CA GLY A 213 6.19 -14.79 -6.49
C GLY A 213 4.94 -14.70 -5.64
N ALA A 214 5.07 -14.28 -4.39
CA ALA A 214 3.93 -13.97 -3.54
C ALA A 214 4.21 -12.68 -2.77
N GLY A 215 3.18 -11.88 -2.56
CA GLY A 215 3.33 -10.61 -1.89
C GLY A 215 2.03 -10.05 -1.38
N ASN A 216 2.15 -9.16 -0.40
CA ASN A 216 1.04 -8.41 0.16
C ASN A 216 1.55 -7.12 0.82
N PHE A 217 0.65 -6.17 1.02
CA PHE A 217 0.92 -5.01 1.87
C PHE A 217 -0.35 -4.39 2.45
N ALA A 218 -0.15 -3.65 3.52
CA ALA A 218 -1.09 -2.69 4.06
C ALA A 218 -0.36 -1.34 4.20
N PHE A 219 -0.97 -0.31 3.62
CA PHE A 219 -0.58 1.08 3.77
C PHE A 219 -1.69 1.79 4.52
N ILE A 220 -1.38 2.25 5.73
CA ILE A 220 -2.31 2.93 6.61
C ILE A 220 -1.81 4.36 6.78
N VAL A 221 -2.66 5.31 6.47
CA VAL A 221 -2.46 6.73 6.75
C VAL A 221 -3.10 7.01 8.08
N THR A 222 -2.39 7.71 8.95
CA THR A 222 -2.96 8.24 10.17
C THR A 222 -2.86 9.76 10.04
N PRO A 223 -3.91 10.54 10.33
CA PRO A 223 -3.72 11.98 10.38
C PRO A 223 -2.63 12.21 11.41
N ASN A 224 -1.64 13.05 11.10
CA ASN A 224 -0.88 13.63 12.19
C ASN A 224 -1.95 14.35 12.97
N GLY A 225 -2.31 13.80 14.15
CA GLY A 225 -3.58 14.04 14.85
C GLY A 225 -3.97 15.47 14.60
N ALA A 226 -5.16 15.67 14.00
CA ALA A 226 -5.57 16.90 13.29
C ALA A 226 -4.78 18.07 13.86
N PRO A 227 -4.04 18.92 13.09
CA PRO A 227 -2.91 19.77 13.53
C PRO A 227 -3.03 20.58 14.84
N CYS A 228 -4.18 20.49 15.46
CA CYS A 228 -4.71 20.97 16.71
C CYS A 228 -5.58 19.91 17.45
N ASP A 229 -5.10 18.69 17.74
CA ASP A 229 -5.88 17.75 18.57
C ASP A 229 -6.13 18.44 19.91
N PRO A 230 -7.38 18.89 20.19
CA PRO A 230 -7.58 19.77 21.32
C PRO A 230 -7.59 19.00 22.64
N ASP A 231 -7.62 17.66 22.59
CA ASP A 231 -7.48 16.76 23.75
C ASP A 231 -5.99 16.43 24.01
N VAL A 232 -5.19 17.47 24.25
CA VAL A 232 -3.73 17.34 24.45
C VAL A 232 -3.36 16.58 25.73
N ASN A 233 -4.28 16.49 26.69
CA ASN A 233 -4.10 15.73 27.93
C ASN A 233 -4.55 14.26 27.82
N GLN A 234 -5.21 13.88 26.72
CA GLN A 234 -5.68 12.55 26.37
C GLN A 234 -6.64 11.93 27.39
N ASP A 235 -7.49 12.74 28.02
CA ASP A 235 -8.52 12.26 28.95
C ASP A 235 -9.84 11.87 28.25
N GLY A 236 -9.92 12.11 26.93
CA GLY A 236 -11.04 11.75 26.07
C GLY A 236 -12.01 12.91 25.84
N VAL A 237 -11.75 14.10 26.36
CA VAL A 237 -12.60 15.29 26.20
C VAL A 237 -11.76 16.55 26.01
N ALA A 238 -11.91 17.19 24.85
CA ALA A 238 -11.32 18.50 24.59
C ALA A 238 -11.99 19.62 25.44
N ASP A 239 -11.30 20.08 26.48
CA ASP A 239 -11.82 21.08 27.42
C ASP A 239 -10.73 21.95 28.12
N GLN A 240 -11.08 22.60 29.23
CA GLN A 240 -10.17 23.48 29.97
C GLN A 240 -8.98 22.74 30.60
N GLY A 241 -9.12 21.43 30.83
CA GLY A 241 -8.04 20.56 31.29
C GLY A 241 -6.91 20.44 30.27
N ASP A 242 -7.22 20.50 28.97
CA ASP A 242 -6.22 20.51 27.90
C ASP A 242 -5.42 21.79 27.88
N VAL A 243 -6.10 22.92 28.09
CA VAL A 243 -5.46 24.24 28.18
C VAL A 243 -4.52 24.28 29.38
N ASP A 244 -4.97 23.82 30.55
CA ASP A 244 -4.14 23.74 31.76
C ASP A 244 -2.92 22.83 31.55
N TYR A 245 -3.10 21.71 30.83
CA TYR A 245 -2.03 20.79 30.48
C TYR A 245 -1.00 21.43 29.52
N LEU A 246 -1.45 22.06 28.43
CA LEU A 246 -0.54 22.72 27.48
C LEU A 246 0.24 23.86 28.14
N ILE A 247 -0.40 24.66 29.00
CA ILE A 247 0.27 25.68 29.83
C ILE A 247 1.39 25.06 30.65
N ASN A 248 1.14 23.93 31.31
CA ASN A 248 2.15 23.23 32.09
C ASN A 248 3.33 22.76 31.22
N VAL A 249 3.07 22.19 30.04
CA VAL A 249 4.13 21.72 29.13
C VAL A 249 4.95 22.90 28.58
N VAL A 250 4.31 23.96 28.10
CA VAL A 250 4.99 25.19 27.60
C VAL A 250 5.84 25.83 28.71
N ALA A 251 5.40 25.77 29.96
CA ALA A 251 6.17 26.23 31.12
C ALA A 251 7.34 25.31 31.54
N GLY A 252 7.56 24.19 30.84
CA GLY A 252 8.62 23.21 31.12
C GLY A 252 8.25 22.12 32.15
N GLY A 253 6.96 21.91 32.39
CA GLY A 253 6.44 20.84 33.23
C GLY A 253 6.54 19.45 32.58
N GLU A 254 6.01 18.44 33.27
CA GLU A 254 5.96 17.07 32.74
C GLU A 254 5.08 17.00 31.48
N ASN A 255 5.52 16.22 30.49
CA ASN A 255 4.78 15.95 29.26
C ASN A 255 4.60 14.44 29.06
N PRO A 256 3.82 13.75 29.91
CA PRO A 256 3.63 12.31 29.83
C PRO A 256 2.87 11.87 28.56
N THR A 257 2.05 12.73 27.96
CA THR A 257 1.35 12.43 26.70
C THR A 257 2.26 12.54 25.47
N GLY A 258 3.41 13.21 25.60
CA GLY A 258 4.34 13.44 24.50
C GLY A 258 3.83 14.43 23.46
N VAL A 259 2.86 15.29 23.82
CA VAL A 259 2.31 16.29 22.90
C VAL A 259 3.39 17.29 22.44
N ASN A 260 3.31 17.76 21.20
CA ASN A 260 4.12 18.90 20.76
C ASN A 260 3.54 20.18 21.40
N PRO A 261 4.30 20.92 22.24
CA PRO A 261 3.79 22.15 22.84
C PRO A 261 3.62 23.31 21.85
N ASP A 262 4.24 23.22 20.67
CA ASP A 262 4.03 24.13 19.53
C ASP A 262 2.76 23.70 18.76
N PHE A 263 1.60 23.95 19.37
CA PHE A 263 0.27 23.62 18.87
C PHE A 263 -0.09 24.36 17.57
N ASN A 264 0.40 25.59 17.40
CA ASN A 264 0.14 26.40 16.20
C ASN A 264 1.20 26.17 15.09
N ASN A 265 2.25 25.40 15.38
CA ASN A 265 3.35 25.04 14.49
C ASN A 265 4.10 26.26 13.90
N ASP A 266 4.21 27.36 14.65
CA ASP A 266 4.96 28.54 14.24
C ASP A 266 6.48 28.42 14.50
N GLY A 267 6.90 27.32 15.13
CA GLY A 267 8.27 26.97 15.43
C GLY A 267 8.71 27.36 16.84
N VAL A 268 7.81 27.91 17.66
CA VAL A 268 8.09 28.31 19.05
C VAL A 268 6.92 27.93 19.96
N ALA A 269 7.19 27.06 20.94
CA ALA A 269 6.24 26.77 22.01
C ALA A 269 6.08 27.97 22.96
N ASP A 270 4.96 28.69 22.87
CA ASP A 270 4.66 29.88 23.68
C ASP A 270 3.15 30.11 23.93
N GLN A 271 2.78 31.37 24.24
CA GLN A 271 1.40 31.74 24.54
C GLN A 271 0.49 31.67 23.30
N GLY A 272 1.05 31.79 22.09
CA GLY A 272 0.35 31.64 20.83
C GLY A 272 -0.25 30.25 20.64
N ASP A 273 0.41 29.21 21.17
CA ASP A 273 -0.10 27.83 21.16
C ASP A 273 -1.30 27.64 22.07
N ILE A 274 -1.26 28.25 23.25
CA ILE A 274 -2.36 28.24 24.21
C ILE A 274 -3.58 28.97 23.62
N ASP A 275 -3.36 30.13 23.00
CA ASP A 275 -4.42 30.90 22.35
C ASP A 275 -5.04 30.12 21.17
N ALA A 276 -4.21 29.41 20.40
CA ALA A 276 -4.65 28.54 19.32
C ALA A 276 -5.48 27.35 19.82
N LEU A 277 -5.05 26.67 20.89
CA LEU A 277 -5.80 25.57 21.52
C LEU A 277 -7.16 26.05 22.03
N VAL A 278 -7.20 27.18 22.75
CA VAL A 278 -8.46 27.78 23.23
C VAL A 278 -9.41 28.10 22.07
N ASN A 279 -8.88 28.64 20.96
CA ASN A 279 -9.70 28.92 19.77
C ASN A 279 -10.30 27.63 19.19
N VAL A 280 -9.54 26.54 19.11
CA VAL A 280 -10.01 25.25 18.60
C VAL A 280 -11.06 24.63 19.50
N ILE A 281 -10.85 24.62 20.83
CA ILE A 281 -11.85 24.16 21.81
C ILE A 281 -13.15 24.97 21.69
N ALA A 282 -13.05 26.27 21.39
CA ALA A 282 -14.21 27.13 21.15
C ALA A 282 -14.92 26.92 19.80
N GLY A 283 -14.48 25.95 18.99
CA GLY A 283 -15.01 25.65 17.66
C GLY A 283 -14.39 26.46 16.51
N GLY A 284 -13.25 27.10 16.77
CA GLY A 284 -12.42 27.74 15.75
C GLY A 284 -11.75 26.73 14.82
N GLN A 285 -11.20 27.23 13.71
CA GLN A 285 -10.44 26.40 12.79
C GLN A 285 -9.10 25.99 13.40
N CYS A 286 -8.64 24.80 13.01
CA CYS A 286 -7.28 24.34 13.25
C CYS A 286 -6.26 25.32 12.67
N PRO A 287 -5.22 25.73 13.41
CA PRO A 287 -4.13 26.57 12.90
C PRO A 287 -3.33 25.91 11.78
#